data_AF-A0A9Q8Y610-F1
#
_entry.id   AF-A0A9Q8Y610-F1
#
_cell.length_a   1.000
_cell.length_b   1.000
_cell.length_c   1.000
_cell.angle_alpha   90.00
_cell.angle_beta   90.00
_cell.angle_gamma   90.00
#
_symmetry.space_group_name_H-M   'P 1'
#
loop_
_entity.id
_entity.type
_entity.pdbx_description
1 polymer ?
#
loop_
_entity_poly.entity_id
_entity_poly.type
_entity_poly.pdbx_seq_one_letter_code
_entity_poly.pdbx_strand_id
1 'polypeptide(L)'
;MSFRRFLVVAALASLWLASGSLAQPFREPAKGSTERAAILDAIRPAVEAEMRGPVEFVVTTMRAAPNWAFMQVEPQRPGGGSIDLPQTGLRDEADMMDGLTVFALVSFQNGRWNLVDHVVGPTDVAYAGWPLRYGVPAALLGLEQ
;
A
#
# COMPACT_ATOMS: atom_id res chain seq x y z
N MET A 1 6.75 14.73 74.13
CA MET A 1 7.24 14.62 72.74
C MET A 1 7.26 13.15 72.33
N SER A 2 6.38 12.78 71.40
CA SER A 2 6.60 11.81 70.31
C SER A 2 5.23 11.23 69.91
N PHE A 3 4.86 11.51 68.66
CA PHE A 3 3.51 11.38 68.11
C PHE A 3 3.26 9.94 67.62
N ARG A 4 1.99 9.54 67.66
CA ARG A 4 1.45 8.20 67.37
C ARG A 4 1.67 7.72 65.92
N ARG A 5 1.76 6.40 65.80
CA ARG A 5 1.62 5.56 64.58
C ARG A 5 0.39 5.94 63.73
N PHE A 6 0.53 5.97 62.39
CA PHE A 6 -0.51 5.52 61.44
C PHE A 6 0.14 5.02 60.15
N LEU A 7 -0.21 3.78 59.78
CA LEU A 7 0.01 3.16 58.47
C LEU A 7 -0.88 3.85 57.43
N VAL A 8 -0.33 4.21 56.27
CA VAL A 8 -1.08 4.24 55.00
C VAL A 8 -0.18 3.69 53.90
N VAL A 9 -0.49 2.46 53.51
CA VAL A 9 -0.04 1.84 52.27
C VAL A 9 -0.77 2.56 51.13
N ALA A 10 -0.06 3.31 50.30
CA ALA A 10 -0.60 3.84 49.05
C ALA A 10 0.07 3.10 47.88
N ALA A 11 -0.52 1.97 47.52
CA ALA A 11 -0.15 1.22 46.32
C ALA A 11 -0.62 2.00 45.08
N LEU A 12 0.25 2.85 44.53
CA LEU A 12 0.08 3.38 43.19
C LEU A 12 0.55 2.31 42.20
N ALA A 13 -0.33 1.35 41.91
CA ALA A 13 -0.17 0.46 40.77
C ALA A 13 -0.38 1.29 39.49
N SER A 14 0.72 1.82 38.94
CA SER A 14 0.75 2.36 37.59
C SER A 14 0.42 1.21 36.63
N LEU A 15 -0.85 1.11 36.26
CA LEU A 15 -1.31 0.21 35.22
C LEU A 15 -0.75 0.76 33.90
N TRP A 16 0.46 0.30 33.55
CA TRP A 16 0.96 0.41 32.19
C TRP A 16 -0.04 -0.31 31.31
N LEU A 17 -0.91 0.46 30.64
CA LEU A 17 -1.60 -0.02 29.47
C LEU A 17 -0.50 -0.36 28.47
N ALA A 18 -0.09 -1.63 28.46
CA ALA A 18 0.59 -2.21 27.34
C ALA A 18 -0.38 -2.05 26.17
N SER A 19 -0.22 -0.96 25.41
CA SER A 19 -0.77 -0.83 24.07
C SER A 19 -0.10 -1.92 23.26
N GLY A 20 -0.62 -3.14 23.36
CA GLY A 20 -0.34 -4.19 22.40
C GLY A 20 -0.73 -3.60 21.06
N SER A 21 0.26 -3.27 20.24
CA SER A 21 0.05 -3.05 18.82
C SER A 21 -0.45 -4.38 18.28
N LEU A 22 -1.75 -4.62 18.37
CA LEU A 22 -2.39 -5.61 17.51
C LEU A 22 -2.07 -5.12 16.10
N ALA A 23 -1.25 -5.88 15.37
CA ALA A 23 -1.04 -5.67 13.96
C ALA A 23 -2.42 -5.47 13.36
N GLN A 24 -2.74 -4.23 12.95
CA GLN A 24 -4.04 -3.93 12.37
C GLN A 24 -4.14 -4.86 11.16
N PRO A 25 -5.08 -5.83 11.15
CA PRO A 25 -5.17 -6.74 10.03
C PRO A 25 -5.42 -5.90 8.79
N PHE A 26 -4.51 -5.95 7.85
CA PHE A 26 -4.74 -5.32 6.55
C PHE A 26 -5.97 -5.98 5.95
N ARG A 27 -6.84 -5.17 5.34
CA ARG A 27 -8.01 -5.68 4.64
C ARG A 27 -7.72 -5.75 3.16
N GLU A 28 -8.35 -6.68 2.48
CA GLU A 28 -8.51 -6.58 1.02
C GLU A 28 -9.85 -5.90 0.74
N PRO A 29 -9.87 -4.72 0.09
CA PRO A 29 -11.10 -4.09 -0.36
C PRO A 29 -11.88 -5.00 -1.32
N ALA A 30 -13.14 -5.27 -0.98
CA ALA A 30 -13.99 -6.20 -1.72
C ALA A 30 -14.13 -5.79 -3.20
N LYS A 31 -14.19 -6.79 -4.09
CA LYS A 31 -14.46 -6.58 -5.53
C LYS A 31 -15.76 -5.80 -5.70
N GLY A 32 -15.74 -4.76 -6.54
CA GLY A 32 -16.87 -3.87 -6.77
C GLY A 32 -17.15 -2.84 -5.68
N SER A 33 -16.37 -2.80 -4.59
CA SER A 33 -16.53 -1.77 -3.56
C SER A 33 -16.06 -0.38 -4.01
N THR A 34 -16.68 0.66 -3.45
CA THR A 34 -16.28 2.06 -3.69
C THR A 34 -14.83 2.33 -3.30
N GLU A 35 -14.36 1.73 -2.20
CA GLU A 35 -12.97 1.87 -1.77
C GLU A 35 -12.00 1.29 -2.80
N ARG A 36 -12.24 0.05 -3.26
CA ARG A 36 -11.40 -0.59 -4.28
C ARG A 36 -11.34 0.25 -5.56
N ALA A 37 -12.48 0.77 -6.00
CA ALA A 37 -12.55 1.65 -7.17
C ALA A 37 -11.71 2.92 -6.95
N ALA A 38 -11.89 3.60 -5.82
CA ALA A 38 -11.15 4.83 -5.51
C ALA A 38 -9.62 4.62 -5.41
N ILE A 39 -9.17 3.46 -4.90
CA ILE A 39 -7.75 3.09 -4.86
C ILE A 39 -7.20 2.88 -6.28
N LEU A 40 -7.91 2.14 -7.12
CA LEU A 40 -7.48 1.88 -8.51
C LEU A 40 -7.52 3.16 -9.36
N ASP A 41 -8.50 4.02 -9.14
CA ASP A 41 -8.60 5.30 -9.83
C ASP A 41 -7.48 6.27 -9.43
N ALA A 42 -6.92 6.14 -8.22
CA ALA A 42 -5.78 6.95 -7.78
C ALA A 42 -4.50 6.66 -8.58
N ILE A 43 -4.31 5.42 -9.06
CA ILE A 43 -3.12 5.03 -9.84
C ILE A 43 -3.35 5.13 -11.35
N ARG A 44 -4.60 5.05 -11.81
CA ARG A 44 -4.96 4.94 -13.23
C ARG A 44 -4.30 6.00 -14.11
N PRO A 45 -4.31 7.31 -13.78
CA PRO A 45 -3.74 8.32 -14.67
C PRO A 45 -2.24 8.14 -14.94
N ALA A 46 -1.48 7.73 -13.92
CA ALA A 46 -0.05 7.49 -14.08
C ALA A 46 0.21 6.28 -14.98
N VAL A 47 -0.53 5.19 -14.75
CA VAL A 47 -0.39 3.97 -15.57
C VAL A 47 -0.88 4.21 -17.00
N GLU A 48 -1.97 4.93 -17.23
CA GLU A 48 -2.44 5.26 -18.59
C GLU A 48 -1.44 6.10 -19.38
N ALA A 49 -0.72 7.00 -18.70
CA ALA A 49 0.35 7.79 -19.32
C ALA A 49 1.50 6.88 -19.81
N GLU A 50 1.91 5.90 -19.01
CA GLU A 50 2.93 4.92 -19.38
C GLU A 50 2.43 3.95 -20.47
N MET A 51 1.19 3.45 -20.35
CA MET A 51 0.58 2.54 -21.33
C MET A 51 0.09 3.22 -22.61
N ARG A 52 0.22 4.54 -22.69
CA ARG A 52 -0.23 5.41 -23.79
C ARG A 52 -1.68 5.15 -24.21
N GLY A 53 -2.57 5.03 -23.23
CA GLY A 53 -3.98 4.81 -23.48
C GLY A 53 -4.72 4.26 -22.27
N PRO A 54 -6.04 4.06 -22.39
CA PRO A 54 -6.87 3.62 -21.28
C PRO A 54 -6.47 2.22 -20.80
N VAL A 55 -6.64 1.99 -19.50
CA VAL A 55 -6.37 0.70 -18.85
C VAL A 55 -7.50 0.26 -17.93
N GLU A 56 -7.69 -1.05 -17.83
CA GLU A 56 -8.34 -1.74 -16.73
C GLU A 56 -7.27 -2.53 -15.95
N PHE A 57 -7.57 -2.87 -14.70
CA PHE A 57 -6.62 -3.54 -13.82
C PHE A 57 -7.11 -4.93 -13.44
N VAL A 58 -6.32 -5.95 -13.74
CA VAL A 58 -6.42 -7.25 -13.09
C VAL A 58 -5.63 -7.18 -11.80
N VAL A 59 -6.33 -7.24 -10.67
CA VAL A 59 -5.69 -7.11 -9.35
C VAL A 59 -5.27 -8.49 -8.85
N THR A 60 -3.97 -8.69 -8.67
CA THR A 60 -3.38 -9.92 -8.12
C THR A 60 -3.18 -9.83 -6.61
N THR A 61 -2.75 -8.67 -6.11
CA THR A 61 -2.65 -8.38 -4.68
C THR A 61 -3.25 -7.00 -4.40
N MET A 62 -4.04 -6.89 -3.33
CA MET A 62 -4.43 -5.59 -2.78
C MET A 62 -4.56 -5.68 -1.27
N ARG A 63 -3.85 -4.79 -0.57
CA ARG A 63 -3.88 -4.68 0.89
C ARG A 63 -4.10 -3.23 1.26
N ALA A 64 -5.04 -2.99 2.15
CA ALA A 64 -5.37 -1.66 2.64
C ALA A 64 -5.30 -1.59 4.17
N ALA A 65 -4.71 -0.51 4.66
CA ALA A 65 -4.75 -0.01 6.01
C ALA A 65 -5.61 1.27 6.04
N PRO A 66 -5.86 1.91 7.20
CA PRO A 66 -6.62 3.16 7.25
C PRO A 66 -6.05 4.27 6.36
N ASN A 67 -4.72 4.41 6.29
CA ASN A 67 -4.06 5.53 5.60
C ASN A 67 -3.24 5.14 4.37
N TRP A 68 -3.14 3.84 4.07
CA TRP A 68 -2.26 3.31 3.02
C TRP A 68 -2.95 2.17 2.28
N ALA A 69 -2.67 2.04 1.00
CA ALA A 69 -2.93 0.79 0.28
C ALA A 69 -1.77 0.46 -0.64
N PHE A 70 -1.46 -0.83 -0.69
CA PHE A 70 -0.48 -1.42 -1.58
C PHE A 70 -1.20 -2.36 -2.53
N MET A 71 -0.80 -2.35 -3.79
CA MET A 71 -1.37 -3.25 -4.78
C MET A 71 -0.33 -3.71 -5.79
N GLN A 72 -0.54 -4.93 -6.27
CA GLN A 72 0.06 -5.49 -7.47
C GLN A 72 -1.06 -5.71 -8.48
N VAL A 73 -0.91 -5.15 -9.68
CA VAL A 73 -1.92 -5.19 -10.73
C VAL A 73 -1.29 -5.44 -12.09
N GLU A 74 -2.01 -6.13 -12.96
CA GLU A 74 -1.70 -6.22 -14.38
C GLU A 74 -2.59 -5.24 -15.15
N PRO A 75 -2.02 -4.29 -15.91
CA PRO A 75 -2.79 -3.42 -16.77
C PRO A 75 -3.22 -4.18 -18.03
N GLN A 76 -4.46 -3.98 -18.44
CA GLN A 76 -5.03 -4.49 -19.68
C GLN A 76 -5.81 -3.38 -20.38
N ARG A 77 -6.06 -3.50 -21.69
CA ARG A 77 -6.99 -2.61 -22.38
C ARG A 77 -8.43 -2.84 -21.90
N PRO A 78 -9.32 -1.83 -22.02
CA PRO A 78 -10.74 -2.02 -21.72
C PRO A 78 -11.32 -3.26 -22.39
N GLY A 79 -12.01 -4.10 -21.62
CA GLY A 79 -12.56 -5.37 -22.11
C GLY A 79 -11.55 -6.53 -22.16
N GLY A 80 -10.36 -6.38 -21.57
CA GLY A 80 -9.39 -7.46 -21.40
C GLY A 80 -8.36 -7.63 -22.52
N GLY A 81 -8.20 -6.63 -23.38
CA GLY A 81 -7.18 -6.68 -24.44
C GLY A 81 -5.76 -6.61 -23.88
N SER A 82 -4.80 -7.27 -24.53
CA SER A 82 -3.39 -7.17 -24.15
C SER A 82 -2.83 -5.78 -24.43
N ILE A 83 -1.78 -5.40 -23.69
CA ILE A 83 -1.00 -4.19 -23.94
C ILE A 83 0.36 -4.63 -24.48
N ASP A 84 0.69 -4.20 -25.69
CA ASP A 84 1.98 -4.50 -26.31
C ASP A 84 3.04 -3.51 -25.79
N LEU A 85 4.01 -4.01 -25.02
CA LEU A 85 5.10 -3.20 -24.44
C LEU A 85 5.80 -2.27 -25.45
N PRO A 86 6.13 -2.67 -26.70
CA PRO A 86 6.73 -1.77 -27.69
C PRO A 86 5.87 -0.55 -28.08
N GLN A 87 4.56 -0.60 -27.84
CA GLN A 87 3.63 0.50 -28.12
C GLN A 87 3.47 1.47 -26.92
N THR A 88 4.03 1.13 -25.77
CA THR A 88 3.95 1.94 -24.54
C THR A 88 5.05 3.02 -24.51
N GLY A 89 5.01 3.85 -23.47
CA GLY A 89 6.09 4.77 -23.11
C GLY A 89 7.36 4.08 -22.60
N LEU A 90 7.27 2.79 -22.24
CA LEU A 90 8.33 2.00 -21.60
C LEU A 90 9.11 1.12 -22.59
N ARG A 91 8.93 1.37 -23.89
CA ARG A 91 9.49 0.54 -24.96
C ARG A 91 11.02 0.52 -24.98
N ASP A 92 11.67 1.57 -24.49
CA ASP A 92 13.12 1.73 -24.57
C ASP A 92 13.79 0.98 -23.38
N GLU A 93 13.02 0.65 -22.35
CA GLU A 93 13.41 -0.15 -21.18
C GLU A 93 13.02 -1.63 -21.29
N ALA A 94 12.41 -2.04 -22.41
CA ALA A 94 11.74 -3.34 -22.54
C ALA A 94 12.62 -4.55 -22.20
N ASP A 95 13.90 -4.52 -22.57
CA ASP A 95 14.85 -5.61 -22.30
C ASP A 95 15.26 -5.72 -20.81
N MET A 96 14.97 -4.69 -20.01
CA MET A 96 15.30 -4.61 -18.59
C MET A 96 14.09 -4.82 -17.68
N MET A 97 12.91 -5.07 -18.27
CA MET A 97 11.65 -5.20 -17.55
C MET A 97 11.15 -6.64 -17.52
N ASP A 98 10.45 -7.00 -16.44
CA ASP A 98 9.67 -8.24 -16.36
C ASP A 98 8.19 -7.93 -16.60
N GLY A 99 7.82 -7.81 -17.87
CA GLY A 99 6.44 -7.54 -18.29
C GLY A 99 5.94 -6.15 -17.90
N LEU A 100 4.63 -6.03 -17.69
CA LEU A 100 3.94 -4.76 -17.38
C LEU A 100 3.29 -4.75 -16.00
N THR A 101 3.63 -5.72 -15.13
CA THR A 101 3.11 -5.78 -13.76
C THR A 101 3.42 -4.47 -13.04
N VAL A 102 2.41 -3.86 -12.45
CA VAL A 102 2.54 -2.62 -11.70
C VAL A 102 2.46 -2.93 -10.22
N PHE A 103 3.45 -2.45 -9.47
CA PHE A 103 3.37 -2.34 -8.02
C PHE A 103 3.14 -0.88 -7.67
N ALA A 104 2.15 -0.59 -6.83
CA ALA A 104 1.80 0.78 -6.48
C ALA A 104 1.52 0.94 -4.99
N LEU A 105 1.91 2.11 -4.48
CA LEU A 105 1.62 2.59 -3.14
C LEU A 105 0.75 3.84 -3.23
N VAL A 106 -0.38 3.82 -2.54
CA VAL A 106 -1.26 4.98 -2.41
C VAL A 106 -1.48 5.32 -0.94
N SER A 107 -1.70 6.60 -0.65
CA SER A 107 -2.02 7.10 0.69
C SER A 107 -3.38 7.77 0.72
N PHE A 108 -4.11 7.60 1.82
CA PHE A 108 -5.38 8.27 2.06
C PHE A 108 -5.13 9.57 2.82
N GLN A 109 -5.41 10.70 2.17
CA GLN A 109 -5.19 12.03 2.73
C GLN A 109 -6.33 12.95 2.29
N ASN A 110 -6.83 13.78 3.20
CA ASN A 110 -7.88 14.77 2.91
C ASN A 110 -9.13 14.16 2.24
N GLY A 111 -9.53 12.96 2.67
CA GLY A 111 -10.74 12.30 2.16
C GLY A 111 -10.60 11.60 0.81
N ARG A 112 -9.37 11.46 0.27
CA ARG A 112 -9.12 10.80 -1.02
C ARG A 112 -7.84 9.97 -1.03
N TRP A 113 -7.82 8.96 -1.89
CA TRP A 113 -6.61 8.19 -2.20
C TRP A 113 -5.74 8.96 -3.20
N ASN A 114 -4.44 8.98 -2.96
CA ASN A 114 -3.46 9.65 -3.81
C ASN A 114 -2.27 8.70 -4.06
N LEU A 115 -1.82 8.61 -5.30
CA LEU A 115 -0.59 7.91 -5.66
C LEU A 115 0.60 8.50 -4.90
N VAL A 116 1.37 7.63 -4.25
CA VAL A 116 2.64 7.98 -3.60
C VAL A 116 3.81 7.59 -4.50
N ASP A 117 3.81 6.34 -4.97
CA ASP A 117 4.84 5.82 -5.87
C ASP A 117 4.31 4.60 -6.61
N HIS A 118 4.88 4.30 -7.78
CA HIS A 118 4.63 3.08 -8.52
C HIS A 118 5.87 2.68 -9.32
N VAL A 119 5.92 1.40 -9.67
CA VAL A 119 6.94 0.83 -10.55
C VAL A 119 6.31 -0.18 -11.47
N VAL A 120 6.75 -0.20 -12.73
CA VAL A 120 6.26 -1.12 -13.76
C VAL A 120 7.35 -2.10 -14.16
N GLY A 121 6.98 -3.37 -14.27
CA GLY A 121 7.84 -4.46 -14.71
C GLY A 121 9.16 -4.57 -13.95
N PRO A 122 9.22 -4.40 -12.62
CA PRO A 122 10.48 -4.55 -11.91
C PRO A 122 10.95 -6.01 -11.97
N THR A 123 12.26 -6.23 -12.15
CA THR A 123 12.87 -7.57 -12.18
C THR A 123 13.12 -8.16 -10.79
N ASP A 124 12.97 -7.35 -9.74
CA ASP A 124 13.12 -7.72 -8.33
C ASP A 124 12.08 -6.97 -7.48
N VAL A 125 12.15 -7.09 -6.17
CA VAL A 125 11.28 -6.44 -5.18
C VAL A 125 11.61 -4.93 -5.08
N ALA A 126 11.37 -4.17 -6.15
CA ALA A 126 11.72 -2.74 -6.24
C ALA A 126 11.04 -1.86 -5.17
N TYR A 127 9.93 -2.33 -4.59
CA TYR A 127 9.22 -1.68 -3.49
C TYR A 127 9.84 -1.95 -2.10
N ALA A 128 10.91 -2.74 -1.99
CA ALA A 128 11.55 -3.06 -0.72
C ALA A 128 12.05 -1.83 0.06
N GLY A 129 12.42 -0.76 -0.64
CA GLY A 129 12.87 0.50 -0.03
C GLY A 129 11.74 1.43 0.43
N TRP A 130 10.49 1.18 0.04
CA TRP A 130 9.37 2.08 0.32
C TRP A 130 9.06 2.29 1.81
N PRO A 131 9.20 1.30 2.72
CA PRO A 131 9.01 1.53 4.14
C PRO A 131 9.94 2.61 4.70
N LEU A 132 11.23 2.56 4.33
CA LEU A 132 12.22 3.56 4.74
C LEU A 132 11.94 4.92 4.09
N ARG A 133 11.57 4.93 2.81
CA ARG A 133 11.39 6.16 2.02
C ARG A 133 10.11 6.92 2.37
N TYR A 134 9.01 6.21 2.62
CA TYR A 134 7.66 6.79 2.76
C TYR A 134 7.02 6.56 4.12
N GLY A 135 7.62 5.75 5.00
CA GLY A 135 7.05 5.42 6.30
C GLY A 135 5.84 4.49 6.24
N VAL A 136 5.63 3.80 5.11
CA VAL A 136 4.60 2.77 5.01
C VAL A 136 5.00 1.54 5.85
N PRO A 137 4.08 0.88 6.57
CA PRO A 137 4.41 -0.34 7.29
C PRO A 137 4.89 -1.45 6.34
N ALA A 138 6.07 -2.02 6.59
CA ALA A 138 6.64 -3.10 5.77
C ALA A 138 5.70 -4.31 5.62
N ALA A 139 4.94 -4.59 6.67
CA ALA A 139 3.92 -5.62 6.70
C ALA A 139 2.81 -5.44 5.64
N LEU A 140 2.44 -4.19 5.33
CA LEU A 140 1.45 -3.90 4.29
C LEU A 140 1.96 -4.36 2.91
N LEU A 141 3.27 -4.26 2.69
CA LEU A 141 3.94 -4.66 1.46
C LEU A 141 4.26 -6.17 1.47
N GLY A 142 4.03 -6.88 2.58
CA GLY A 142 4.37 -8.29 2.74
C GLY A 142 5.86 -8.53 2.94
N LEU A 143 6.59 -7.55 3.47
CA LEU A 143 8.03 -7.60 3.70
C LEU A 143 8.38 -7.95 5.17
N GLU A 144 7.51 -8.66 5.89
CA GLU A 144 7.85 -9.13 7.24
C GLU A 144 8.84 -10.30 7.16
N GLN A 145 9.87 -10.26 8.00
CA GLN A 145 10.87 -11.32 8.18
C GLN A 145 10.44 -12.30 9.26
#